data_AF-A0A3P9JDW1-F1
#
_entry.id   AF-A0A3P9JDW1-F1
#
_cell.length_a   1.000
_cell.length_b   1.000
_cell.length_c   1.000
_cell.angle_alpha   90.00
_cell.angle_beta   90.00
_cell.angle_gamma   90.00
#
_symmetry.space_group_name_H-M   'P 1'
#
loop_
_entity.id
_entity.type
_entity.pdbx_description
1 polymer ?
#
loop_
_entity_poly.entity_id
_entity_poly.type
_entity_poly.pdbx_seq_one_letter_code
_entity_poly.pdbx_strand_id
1 'polypeptide(L)' 'FPAGIGAFLKNAWNKEPVILVSCGIGLIGVILPFVSPLTKDTAMLNAAMPYNYPVPVRDDGNMPGVPIKNL' A
#
# COMPACT_ATOMS: atom_id res chain seq x y z
N PHE A 1 -20.92 28.11 4.38
CA PHE A 1 -20.84 26.64 4.48
C PHE A 1 -19.56 26.03 5.12
N PRO A 2 -18.51 26.76 5.59
CA PRO A 2 -17.39 26.11 6.33
C PRO A 2 -17.43 26.27 7.87
N ALA A 3 -18.21 27.20 8.42
CA ALA A 3 -18.13 27.55 9.86
C ALA A 3 -18.65 26.45 10.82
N GLY A 4 -19.62 25.63 10.40
CA GLY A 4 -20.23 24.61 11.26
C GLY A 4 -19.36 23.37 11.51
N ILE A 5 -18.61 22.94 10.49
CA ILE A 5 -17.74 21.75 10.56
C ILE A 5 -16.54 22.04 11.47
N GLY A 6 -15.92 23.22 11.34
CA GLY A 6 -14.83 23.63 12.22
C GLY A 6 -15.25 23.76 13.69
N ALA A 7 -16.45 24.30 13.95
CA ALA A 7 -16.99 24.39 15.30
C ALA A 7 -17.30 23.00 15.89
N PHE A 8 -17.83 22.08 15.08
CA PHE A 8 -18.07 20.69 15.50
C PHE A 8 -16.76 19.95 15.82
N LEU A 9 -15.74 20.02 14.95
CA LEU A 9 -14.45 19.37 15.22
C LEU A 9 -13.80 19.91 16.50
N LYS A 10 -13.85 21.23 16.73
CA LYS A 10 -13.28 21.84 17.94
C LYS A 10 -14.03 21.40 19.20
N ASN A 11 -15.35 21.27 19.12
CA ASN A 11 -16.18 20.75 20.20
C ASN A 11 -15.92 19.26 20.47
N ALA A 12 -15.87 18.44 19.42
CA ALA A 12 -15.63 17.01 19.52
C ALA A 12 -14.21 16.69 20.02
N TRP A 13 -13.21 17.51 19.69
CA TRP A 13 -11.86 17.39 20.26
C TRP A 13 -11.83 17.66 21.77
N ASN A 14 -12.59 18.64 22.25
CA ASN A 14 -12.63 18.99 23.67
C ASN A 14 -13.45 18.00 24.52
N LYS A 15 -14.47 17.38 23.92
CA LYS A 15 -15.41 16.51 24.64
C LYS A 15 -15.03 15.04 24.56
N GLU A 16 -14.65 14.56 23.38
CA GLU A 16 -14.36 13.15 23.11
C GLU A 16 -13.14 13.00 22.17
N PRO A 17 -11.94 13.40 22.63
CA PRO A 17 -10.74 13.40 21.79
C PRO A 17 -10.38 12.00 21.26
N VAL A 18 -10.61 10.96 22.07
CA VAL A 18 -10.28 9.58 21.72
C VAL A 18 -11.09 9.09 20.52
N ILE A 19 -12.39 9.43 20.47
CA ILE A 19 -13.28 9.01 19.37
C ILE A 19 -12.94 9.78 18.09
N LEU A 20 -12.67 11.08 18.20
CA LEU A 20 -12.32 11.88 17.03
C LEU A 20 -10.98 11.44 16.43
N VAL A 21 -9.98 11.15 17.26
CA VAL A 21 -8.68 10.64 16.80
C VAL A 21 -8.80 9.23 16.22
N SER A 22 -9.59 8.33 16.82
CA SER A 22 -9.76 6.97 16.30
C SER A 22 -10.43 6.97 14.92
N CYS A 23 -11.49 7.77 14.73
CA CYS A 23 -12.11 7.95 13.43
C CYS A 23 -11.13 8.57 12.42
N GLY A 24 -10.36 9.58 12.83
CA GLY A 24 -9.36 10.22 11.98
C GLY A 24 -8.28 9.26 11.48
N ILE A 25 -7.69 8.48 12.39
CA ILE A 25 -6.67 7.47 12.05
C ILE A 25 -7.27 6.36 11.18
N GLY A 26 -8.49 5.92 11.48
CA GLY A 26 -9.19 4.92 10.66
C GLY A 26 -9.38 5.39 9.22
N LEU A 27 -9.85 6.62 9.01
CA LEU A 27 -10.01 7.19 7.68
C LEU A 27 -8.67 7.37 6.95
N ILE A 28 -7.65 7.86 7.65
CA ILE A 28 -6.30 8.02 7.09
C ILE A 28 -5.74 6.66 6.68
N GLY A 29 -5.88 5.63 7.51
CA GLY A 29 -5.40 4.27 7.23
C GLY A 29 -6.06 3.64 6.00
N VAL A 30 -7.32 3.96 5.72
CA VAL A 30 -8.01 3.48 4.51
C VAL A 30 -7.58 4.26 3.27
N ILE A 31 -7.37 5.57 3.38
CA ILE A 31 -7.09 6.43 2.21
C ILE A 31 -5.60 6.34 1.80
N LEU A 32 -4.68 6.27 2.77
CA LEU A 32 -3.24 6.31 2.53
C LEU A 32 -2.73 5.26 1.51
N PRO A 33 -3.17 3.99 1.54
CA PRO A 33 -2.69 2.98 0.57
C PRO A 33 -3.00 3.35 -0.88
N PHE A 34 -4.11 4.05 -1.14
CA PHE A 34 -4.52 4.44 -2.50
C PHE A 34 -3.80 5.67 -3.04
N VAL A 35 -3.41 6.59 -2.15
CA VAL A 35 -2.72 7.83 -2.53
C VAL A 35 -1.20 7.67 -2.51
N SER A 36 -0.69 6.73 -1.70
CA SER A 36 0.74 6.54 -1.52
C SER A 36 1.37 5.88 -2.75
N PRO A 37 2.42 6.49 -3.35
CA PRO A 37 3.17 5.84 -4.43
C PRO A 37 3.94 4.61 -3.94
N LEU A 38 4.20 4.51 -2.63
CA LEU A 38 4.98 3.43 -2.03
C LEU A 38 4.26 2.08 -2.04
N THR A 39 2.92 2.07 -2.10
CA THR A 39 2.13 0.83 -2.10
C THR A 39 2.47 -0.07 -3.30
N LYS A 40 2.87 0.53 -4.42
CA LYS A 40 3.30 -0.23 -5.61
C LYS A 40 4.62 -0.97 -5.34
N ASP A 41 5.60 -0.29 -4.77
CA ASP A 41 6.93 -0.85 -4.53
C ASP A 41 6.87 -1.95 -3.46
N THR A 42 6.06 -1.77 -2.42
CA THR A 42 5.87 -2.81 -1.40
C THR A 42 5.22 -4.08 -1.98
N ALA A 43 4.26 -3.94 -2.89
CA ALA A 43 3.66 -5.08 -3.59
C ALA A 43 4.68 -5.79 -4.51
N MET A 44 5.50 -5.03 -5.23
CA MET A 44 6.57 -5.58 -6.07
C MET A 44 7.62 -6.33 -5.26
N LEU A 45 8.01 -5.81 -4.10
CA LEU A 45 8.95 -6.48 -3.19
C LEU A 45 8.43 -7.84 -2.73
N ASN A 46 7.17 -7.91 -2.31
CA ASN A 46 6.55 -9.18 -1.90
C ASN A 46 6.51 -10.21 -3.04
N ALA A 47 6.28 -9.75 -4.28
CA ALA A 47 6.27 -10.63 -5.45
C ALA A 47 7.67 -11.09 -5.88
N ALA A 48 8.69 -10.28 -5.64
CA ALA A 48 10.08 -10.58 -6.01
C ALA A 48 10.75 -11.60 -5.07
N MET A 49 10.19 -11.83 -3.88
CA MET A 49 10.75 -12.77 -2.89
C MET A 49 10.50 -14.23 -3.31
N PRO A 50 11.54 -15.02 -3.61
CA PRO A 50 11.38 -16.40 -4.05
C PRO A 50 11.20 -17.32 -2.84
N TYR A 51 9.95 -17.58 -2.46
CA TYR A 51 9.64 -18.57 -1.40
C TYR A 51 9.76 -20.01 -1.90
N ASN A 52 9.50 -20.23 -3.19
CA ASN A 52 9.61 -21.52 -3.84
C ASN A 52 10.86 -21.57 -4.71
N TYR A 53 11.43 -22.76 -4.88
CA TYR A 53 12.59 -22.94 -5.75
C TYR A 53 12.21 -22.63 -7.21
N PRO A 54 12.88 -21.67 -7.87
CA PRO A 54 12.59 -21.33 -9.25
C PRO A 54 13.11 -22.44 -10.17
N VAL A 55 12.20 -23.28 -10.65
CA VAL A 55 12.53 -24.36 -11.59
C VAL A 55 12.87 -23.76 -12.96
N PRO A 56 14.05 -24.04 -13.53
CA PRO A 56 14.41 -23.57 -14.86
C PRO A 56 13.47 -24.12 -15.93
N VAL A 57 13.10 -23.27 -16.89
CA VAL A 57 12.33 -23.68 -18.07
C VAL A 57 13.30 -24.36 -19.05
N ARG A 58 12.85 -25.43 -19.71
CA ARG A 58 13.63 -26.06 -20.80
C ARG A 58 13.66 -25.11 -22.00
N ASP A 59 14.82 -24.93 -22.60
CA ASP A 59 14.97 -24.03 -23.75
C ASP A 59 14.45 -24.71 -25.04
N ASP A 60 13.51 -24.02 -25.71
CA ASP A 60 12.91 -24.43 -26.99
C ASP A 60 13.43 -23.56 -28.16
N GLY A 61 14.38 -22.65 -27.92
CA GLY A 61 15.02 -21.80 -28.94
C GLY A 61 14.26 -20.51 -29.32
N ASN A 62 13.06 -20.28 -28.77
CA ASN A 62 12.28 -19.05 -28.97
C ASN A 62 11.78 -18.46 -27.64
N MET A 63 12.71 -18.10 -26.74
CA MET A 63 12.39 -17.56 -25.41
C MET A 63 12.98 -16.16 -25.18
N PRO A 64 12.48 -15.09 -25.86
CA PRO A 64 13.06 -13.74 -25.79
C PRO A 64 12.95 -13.07 -24.41
N GLY A 65 12.09 -13.58 -23.51
CA GLY A 65 11.88 -13.04 -22.16
C GLY A 65 12.60 -13.80 -21.03
N VAL A 66 13.31 -14.89 -21.34
CA VAL A 66 14.02 -15.71 -20.34
C VAL A 66 15.51 -15.45 -20.45
N PRO A 67 16.19 -14.98 -19.37
CA PRO A 67 17.61 -14.75 -19.43
C PRO A 67 18.37 -16.08 -19.48
N ILE A 68 19.19 -16.26 -20.52
CA ILE A 68 20.14 -17.38 -20.61
C ILE A 68 21.37 -17.03 -19.77
N LYS A 69 21.63 -17.81 -18.73
CA LYS A 69 22.84 -17.68 -17.92
C LYS A 69 23.95 -18.50 -18.57
N ASN A 70 24.76 -17.85 -19.42
CA ASN A 70 26.01 -18.44 -19.92
C ASN A 70 27.02 -18.43 -18.77
N LEU A 71 27.47 -19.62 -18.34
CA LEU A 71 28.61 -19.76 -17.43
C LEU A 71 29.92 -19.64 -18.23
#